data_AF-A0A2S5M7L2-F1
#
_entry.id   AF-A0A2S5M7L2-F1
#
_cell.length_a   1.000
_cell.length_b   1.000
_cell.length_c   1.000
_cell.angle_alpha   90.00
_cell.angle_beta   90.00
_cell.angle_gamma   90.00
#
_symmetry.space_group_name_H-M   'P 1'
#
loop_
_entity.id
_entity.type
_entity.pdbx_description
1 polymer ?
#
loop_
_entity_poly.entity_id
_entity_poly.type
_entity_poly.pdbx_seq_one_letter_code
_entity_poly.pdbx_strand_id
1 'polypeptide(L)'
;MSENDKGSGPGRGEISPEEREALKRRSEGIGRRLDEVQYRQNVGRPQNNVRGAAYGQAFKIAAELVAGIVVGGGIGWFLDQQFGTLPFLMVLFVVLGFAAGLLNVIRGAQQAQAKAEHLQRSAPSVPDDQDDEK
;
A
#
# COMPACT_ATOMS: atom_id res chain seq x y z
N MET A 1 -18.39 -39.97 -58.68
CA MET A 1 -18.87 -39.54 -57.35
C MET A 1 -17.82 -38.64 -56.75
N SER A 2 -18.25 -37.47 -56.30
CA SER A 2 -17.43 -36.35 -55.86
C SER A 2 -17.33 -36.41 -54.33
N GLU A 3 -16.13 -36.58 -53.78
CA GLU A 3 -15.94 -36.45 -52.33
C GLU A 3 -15.01 -35.27 -52.06
N ASN A 4 -15.64 -34.23 -51.54
CA ASN A 4 -15.10 -32.92 -51.21
C ASN A 4 -14.76 -32.97 -49.72
N ASP A 5 -13.51 -33.26 -49.35
CA ASP A 5 -13.10 -33.23 -47.95
C ASP A 5 -12.78 -31.79 -47.54
N LYS A 6 -13.82 -31.14 -47.00
CA LYS A 6 -13.73 -29.85 -46.33
C LYS A 6 -13.53 -30.05 -44.83
N GLY A 7 -12.51 -29.38 -44.30
CA GLY A 7 -12.46 -28.93 -42.90
C GLY A 7 -11.87 -29.97 -41.95
N SER A 8 -10.85 -29.63 -41.18
CA SER A 8 -11.11 -28.81 -40.01
C SER A 8 -9.84 -28.09 -39.56
N GLY A 9 -9.82 -26.76 -39.67
CA GLY A 9 -8.85 -25.94 -38.94
C GLY A 9 -9.15 -26.02 -37.43
N PRO A 10 -8.13 -25.99 -36.56
CA PRO A 10 -8.31 -26.15 -35.13
C PRO A 10 -9.24 -25.08 -34.54
N GLY A 11 -10.15 -25.55 -33.69
CA GLY A 11 -11.23 -24.77 -33.10
C GLY A 11 -10.76 -23.69 -32.13
N ARG A 12 -11.57 -22.63 -32.04
CA ARG A 12 -11.48 -21.55 -31.05
C ARG A 12 -11.15 -22.10 -29.65
N GLY A 13 -9.92 -21.89 -29.19
CA GLY A 13 -9.56 -22.04 -27.77
C GLY A 13 -8.48 -23.08 -27.46
N GLU A 14 -8.07 -23.91 -28.41
CA GLU A 14 -6.97 -24.84 -28.19
C GLU A 14 -5.65 -24.21 -28.59
N ILE A 15 -4.97 -23.62 -27.61
CA ILE A 15 -3.60 -23.14 -27.77
C ILE A 15 -2.77 -24.35 -28.24
N SER A 16 -2.27 -24.30 -29.46
CA SER A 16 -1.47 -25.38 -30.05
C SER A 16 -0.27 -25.68 -29.15
N PRO A 17 0.19 -26.94 -29.01
CA PRO A 17 1.37 -27.28 -28.22
C PRO A 17 2.56 -26.36 -28.50
N GLU A 18 2.75 -25.97 -29.76
CA GLU A 18 3.81 -25.05 -30.20
C GLU A 18 3.62 -23.61 -29.68
N GLU A 19 2.39 -23.11 -29.64
CA GLU A 19 2.07 -21.77 -29.12
C GLU A 19 2.26 -21.69 -27.61
N ARG A 20 1.97 -22.77 -26.89
CA ARG A 20 2.20 -22.89 -25.44
C ARG A 20 3.69 -22.82 -25.13
N GLU A 21 4.51 -23.51 -25.91
CA GLU A 21 5.98 -23.45 -25.77
C GLU A 21 6.52 -22.06 -26.09
N ALA A 22 6.02 -21.43 -27.15
CA ALA A 22 6.41 -20.06 -27.51
C ALA A 22 6.02 -19.05 -26.42
N LEU A 23 4.85 -19.22 -25.79
CA LEU A 23 4.41 -18.39 -24.68
C LEU A 23 5.29 -18.60 -23.44
N LYS A 24 5.63 -19.85 -23.12
CA LYS A 24 6.49 -20.21 -21.99
C LYS A 24 7.88 -19.59 -22.11
N ARG A 25 8.49 -19.62 -23.30
CA ARG A 25 9.79 -18.96 -23.56
C ARG A 25 9.73 -17.44 -23.34
N ARG A 26 8.62 -16.80 -23.74
CA ARG A 26 8.40 -15.37 -23.53
C ARG A 26 8.17 -15.02 -22.06
N SER A 27 7.37 -15.81 -21.35
CA SER A 27 7.13 -15.60 -19.92
C SER A 27 8.38 -15.82 -19.09
N GLU A 28 9.23 -16.80 -19.44
CA GLU A 28 10.53 -17.00 -18.79
C GLU A 28 11.48 -15.80 -19.01
N GLY A 29 11.44 -15.17 -20.19
CA GLY A 29 12.20 -13.96 -20.48
C GLY A 29 11.71 -12.73 -19.69
N ILE A 30 10.39 -12.58 -19.53
CA ILE A 30 9.79 -11.53 -18.72
C ILE A 30 10.07 -11.78 -17.24
N GLY A 31 9.90 -13.01 -16.76
CA GLY A 31 10.17 -13.41 -15.38
C GLY A 31 11.60 -13.10 -14.98
N ARG A 32 12.59 -13.42 -15.81
CA ARG A 32 14.00 -13.07 -15.55
C ARG A 32 14.25 -11.56 -15.45
N ARG A 33 13.60 -10.76 -16.31
CA ARG A 33 13.71 -9.29 -16.25
C ARG A 33 13.01 -8.71 -15.02
N LEU A 34 11.86 -9.28 -14.65
CA LEU A 34 11.14 -8.89 -13.44
C LEU A 34 11.96 -9.24 -12.20
N ASP A 35 12.50 -10.45 -12.13
CA ASP A 35 13.38 -10.90 -11.06
C ASP A 35 14.63 -10.03 -10.98
N GLU A 36 15.24 -9.63 -12.09
CA GLU A 36 16.40 -8.72 -12.06
C GLU A 36 16.04 -7.33 -11.55
N VAL A 37 14.91 -6.75 -11.97
CA VAL A 37 14.45 -5.43 -11.50
C VAL A 37 14.03 -5.49 -10.04
N GLN A 38 13.31 -6.54 -9.64
CA GLN A 38 12.85 -6.80 -8.28
C GLN A 38 14.02 -7.14 -7.35
N TYR A 39 15.01 -7.89 -7.82
CA TYR A 39 16.26 -8.16 -7.10
C TYR A 39 17.10 -6.89 -6.96
N ARG A 40 17.20 -6.04 -7.99
CA ARG A 40 17.85 -4.71 -7.85
C ARG A 40 17.09 -3.81 -6.87
N GLN A 41 15.76 -3.91 -6.83
CA GLN A 41 14.90 -3.19 -5.88
C GLN A 41 15.06 -3.71 -4.44
N ASN A 42 15.22 -5.03 -4.26
CA ASN A 42 15.31 -5.71 -2.96
C ASN A 42 16.74 -5.80 -2.41
N VAL A 43 17.77 -5.92 -3.25
CA VAL A 43 19.14 -6.25 -2.85
C VAL A 43 20.08 -5.03 -2.87
N GLY A 44 19.76 -3.99 -3.65
CA GLY A 44 20.57 -2.77 -3.73
C GLY A 44 20.20 -1.62 -2.78
N ARG A 45 19.01 -1.65 -2.13
CA ARG A 45 18.55 -0.60 -1.20
C ARG A 45 17.76 -1.09 0.04
N PRO A 46 17.99 -2.29 0.61
CA PRO A 46 17.13 -2.81 1.67
C PRO A 46 17.17 -1.95 2.94
N GLN A 47 18.31 -1.34 3.28
CA GLN A 47 18.40 -0.50 4.49
C GLN A 47 17.83 0.91 4.26
N ASN A 48 18.08 1.52 3.11
CA ASN A 48 17.70 2.91 2.83
C ASN A 48 16.20 3.06 2.57
N ASN A 49 15.57 2.06 1.93
CA ASN A 49 14.13 2.12 1.62
C ASN A 49 13.27 1.86 2.86
N VAL A 50 13.62 0.88 3.70
CA VAL A 50 12.90 0.62 4.96
C VAL A 50 13.05 1.79 5.93
N ARG A 51 14.27 2.33 6.03
CA ARG A 51 14.55 3.50 6.86
C ARG A 51 13.87 4.76 6.31
N GLY A 52 13.86 4.96 4.99
CA GLY A 52 13.13 6.04 4.32
C GLY A 52 11.61 5.95 4.50
N ALA A 53 11.03 4.76 4.43
CA ALA A 53 9.60 4.54 4.68
C ALA A 53 9.23 4.82 6.15
N ALA A 54 10.06 4.37 7.11
CA ALA A 54 9.88 4.67 8.52
C ALA A 54 9.98 6.18 8.81
N TYR A 55 10.97 6.86 8.20
CA TYR A 55 11.10 8.32 8.31
C TYR A 55 9.92 9.06 7.69
N GLY A 56 9.45 8.64 6.51
CA GLY A 56 8.28 9.25 5.87
C GLY A 56 7.02 9.11 6.72
N GLN A 57 6.83 7.95 7.36
CA GLN A 57 5.71 7.73 8.27
C GLN A 57 5.83 8.59 9.54
N ALA A 58 7.02 8.66 10.15
CA ALA A 58 7.25 9.51 11.32
C ALA A 58 7.04 11.00 10.99
N PHE A 59 7.53 11.45 9.82
CA PHE A 59 7.34 12.81 9.34
C PHE A 59 5.87 13.12 9.11
N LYS A 60 5.10 12.21 8.51
CA LYS A 60 3.65 12.37 8.32
C LYS A 60 2.94 12.56 9.66
N ILE A 61 3.24 11.74 10.66
CA ILE A 61 2.65 11.85 12.00
C ILE A 61 2.97 13.22 12.61
N ALA A 62 4.24 13.66 12.52
CA ALA A 62 4.65 14.97 13.01
C ALA A 62 3.92 16.10 12.25
N ALA A 63 3.82 16.00 10.93
CA ALA A 63 3.15 16.98 10.09
C ALA A 63 1.64 17.07 10.39
N GLU A 64 0.97 15.95 10.67
CA GLU A 64 -0.45 15.93 11.07
C GLU A 64 -0.68 16.68 12.38
N LEU A 65 0.21 16.50 13.36
CA LEU A 65 0.14 17.22 14.64
C LEU A 65 0.41 18.72 14.47
N VAL A 66 1.49 19.08 13.76
CA VAL A 66 1.86 20.48 13.52
C VAL A 66 0.77 21.19 12.70
N ALA A 67 0.22 20.54 11.67
CA ALA A 67 -0.87 21.10 10.89
C ALA A 67 -2.10 21.41 11.74
N GLY A 68 -2.49 20.51 12.65
CA GLY A 68 -3.60 20.75 13.58
C GLY A 68 -3.37 21.98 14.48
N ILE A 69 -2.16 22.13 15.02
CA ILE A 69 -1.79 23.28 15.86
C ILE A 69 -1.77 24.57 15.05
N VAL A 70 -1.18 24.57 13.85
CA VAL A 70 -1.09 25.75 12.98
C VAL A 70 -2.47 26.22 12.55
N VAL A 71 -3.34 25.30 12.12
CA VAL A 71 -4.72 25.62 11.73
C VAL A 71 -5.52 26.11 12.93
N GLY A 72 -5.46 25.41 14.07
CA GLY A 72 -6.13 25.82 15.30
C GLY A 72 -5.65 27.20 15.78
N GLY A 73 -4.35 27.43 15.84
CA GLY A 73 -3.75 28.71 16.19
C GLY A 73 -4.15 29.83 15.24
N GLY A 74 -4.17 29.57 13.92
CA GLY A 74 -4.61 30.55 12.92
C GLY A 74 -6.08 30.94 13.07
N ILE A 75 -6.97 29.96 13.29
CA ILE A 75 -8.39 30.21 13.55
C ILE A 75 -8.57 30.97 14.86
N GLY A 76 -7.93 30.52 15.93
CA GLY A 76 -8.04 31.12 17.24
C GLY A 76 -7.50 32.56 17.27
N TRP A 77 -6.39 32.83 16.59
CA TRP A 77 -5.85 34.19 16.42
C TRP A 77 -6.81 35.10 15.64
N PHE A 78 -7.39 34.60 14.54
CA PHE A 78 -8.36 35.36 13.75
C PHE A 78 -9.61 35.71 14.58
N LEU A 79 -10.12 34.77 15.37
CA LEU A 79 -11.27 35.00 16.24
C LEU A 79 -10.93 35.94 17.40
N ASP A 80 -9.79 35.74 18.05
CA ASP A 80 -9.35 36.62 19.13
C ASP A 80 -9.24 38.08 18.68
N GLN A 81 -8.82 38.33 17.42
CA GLN A 81 -8.77 39.67 16.85
C GLN A 81 -10.17 40.28 16.64
N GLN A 82 -11.16 39.48 16.24
CA GLN A 82 -12.53 39.97 16.01
C GLN A 82 -13.33 40.18 17.29
N PHE A 83 -13.11 39.33 18.30
CA PHE A 83 -13.86 39.39 19.56
C PHE A 83 -13.11 40.17 20.66
N GLY A 84 -11.85 40.54 20.44
CA GLY A 84 -11.03 41.23 21.45
C GLY A 84 -10.70 40.36 22.66
N THR A 85 -10.79 39.03 22.52
CA THR A 85 -10.63 38.03 23.61
C THR A 85 -9.18 37.56 23.82
N LEU A 86 -8.22 38.25 23.18
CA LEU A 86 -6.80 37.87 23.13
C LEU A 86 -6.22 37.54 24.53
N PRO A 87 -5.63 36.34 24.77
CA PRO A 87 -5.41 35.19 23.88
C PRO A 87 -6.27 33.95 24.20
N PHE A 88 -7.50 34.12 24.70
CA PHE A 88 -8.28 33.00 25.23
C PHE A 88 -8.76 32.03 24.13
N LEU A 89 -9.26 32.53 22.98
CA LEU A 89 -9.71 31.67 21.90
C LEU A 89 -8.53 31.02 21.18
N MET A 90 -7.39 31.70 21.06
CA MET A 90 -6.17 31.11 20.52
C MET A 90 -5.75 29.87 21.31
N VAL A 91 -5.71 29.95 22.64
CA VAL A 91 -5.36 28.79 23.50
C VAL A 91 -6.36 27.66 23.31
N LEU A 92 -7.66 27.96 23.35
CA LEU A 92 -8.72 26.97 23.17
C LEU A 92 -8.60 26.24 21.82
N PHE A 93 -8.44 26.98 20.72
CA PHE A 93 -8.36 26.40 19.38
C PHE A 93 -7.05 25.67 19.12
N VAL A 94 -5.93 26.07 19.74
CA VAL A 94 -4.68 25.29 19.68
C VAL A 94 -4.87 23.93 20.37
N VAL A 95 -5.49 23.89 21.55
CA VAL A 95 -5.78 22.63 22.26
C VAL A 95 -6.71 21.74 21.44
N LEU A 96 -7.77 22.32 20.87
CA LEU A 96 -8.69 21.58 19.98
C LEU A 96 -7.99 21.09 18.71
N GLY A 97 -7.13 21.91 18.10
CA GLY A 97 -6.34 21.55 16.92
C GLY A 97 -5.36 20.42 17.21
N PHE A 98 -4.71 20.43 18.36
CA PHE A 98 -3.85 19.34 18.82
C PHE A 98 -4.64 18.04 19.07
N ALA A 99 -5.80 18.13 19.75
CA ALA A 99 -6.67 16.98 19.97
C ALA A 99 -7.14 16.38 18.64
N ALA A 100 -7.51 17.21 17.66
CA ALA A 100 -7.84 16.76 16.30
C ALA A 100 -6.65 16.09 15.60
N GLY A 101 -5.44 16.64 15.74
CA GLY A 101 -4.20 16.03 15.25
C GLY A 101 -3.96 14.64 15.85
N LEU A 102 -4.09 14.49 17.16
CA LEU A 102 -3.95 13.20 17.85
C LEU A 102 -4.98 12.18 17.35
N LEU A 103 -6.25 12.59 17.20
CA LEU A 103 -7.30 11.72 16.69
C LEU A 103 -7.01 11.25 15.25
N ASN A 104 -6.46 12.12 14.40
CA ASN A 104 -6.06 11.75 13.04
C ASN A 104 -4.93 10.71 13.05
N VAL A 105 -3.92 10.87 13.91
CA VAL A 105 -2.81 9.93 14.05
C VAL A 105 -3.30 8.56 14.53
N ILE A 106 -4.14 8.52 15.57
CA ILE A 106 -4.71 7.27 16.09
C ILE A 106 -5.54 6.57 15.01
N ARG A 107 -6.39 7.31 14.31
CA ARG A 107 -7.20 6.77 13.20
C ARG A 107 -6.31 6.23 12.08
N GLY A 108 -5.21 6.92 11.76
CA GLY A 108 -4.23 6.46 10.79
C GLY A 108 -3.55 5.14 11.20
N ALA A 109 -3.19 5.03 12.48
CA ALA A 109 -2.60 3.80 13.04
C ALA A 109 -3.59 2.62 12.99
N GLN A 110 -4.85 2.84 13.37
CA GLN A 110 -5.90 1.82 13.32
C GLN A 110 -6.13 1.33 11.88
N GLN A 111 -6.18 2.24 10.90
CA GLN A 111 -6.31 1.87 9.50
C GLN A 111 -5.11 1.09 8.97
N ALA A 112 -3.90 1.39 9.44
CA ALA A 112 -2.70 0.64 9.07
C ALA A 112 -2.76 -0.80 9.61
N GLN A 113 -3.20 -0.98 10.86
CA GLN A 113 -3.36 -2.31 11.47
C GLN A 113 -4.44 -3.14 10.77
N ALA A 114 -5.62 -2.56 10.51
CA ALA A 114 -6.71 -3.25 9.80
C ALA A 114 -6.27 -3.74 8.41
N LYS A 115 -5.48 -2.94 7.67
CA LYS A 115 -4.91 -3.39 6.39
C LYS A 115 -3.95 -4.56 6.53
N ALA A 116 -3.11 -4.55 7.57
CA ALA A 116 -2.17 -5.63 7.83
C ALA A 116 -2.88 -6.95 8.14
N GLU A 117 -3.96 -6.91 8.93
CA GLU A 117 -4.78 -8.08 9.27
C GLU A 117 -5.47 -8.69 8.04
N HIS A 118 -6.05 -7.85 7.18
CA HIS A 118 -6.68 -8.31 5.93
C HIS A 118 -5.67 -8.98 4.98
N LEU A 119 -4.43 -8.50 4.93
CA LEU A 119 -3.38 -9.10 4.13
C LEU A 119 -2.92 -10.45 4.70
N GLN A 120 -2.82 -10.57 6.02
CA GLN A 120 -2.50 -11.86 6.68
C GLN A 120 -3.61 -12.90 6.47
N ARG A 121 -4.88 -12.49 6.54
CA ARG A 121 -6.02 -13.40 6.31
C ARG A 121 -6.17 -13.84 4.85
N SER A 122 -5.60 -13.08 3.90
CA SER A 122 -5.62 -13.40 2.47
C SER A 122 -4.41 -14.23 2.02
N ALA A 123 -3.38 -14.38 2.87
CA ALA A 123 -2.29 -15.31 2.64
C ALA A 123 -2.75 -16.71 3.10
N PRO A 124 -2.66 -17.75 2.26
CA PRO A 124 -3.07 -19.09 2.66
C PRO A 124 -2.20 -19.53 3.83
N SER A 125 -2.83 -19.80 4.98
CA SER A 125 -2.17 -20.39 6.13
C SER A 125 -1.57 -21.73 5.69
N VAL A 126 -0.24 -21.80 5.68
CA VAL A 126 0.50 -23.06 5.49
C VAL A 126 -0.04 -24.04 6.54
N PRO A 127 -0.56 -25.22 6.15
CA PRO A 127 -0.93 -26.25 7.11
C PRO A 127 0.27 -26.55 8.00
N ASP A 128 0.07 -26.52 9.32
CA ASP A 128 1.03 -27.13 10.23
C ASP A 128 0.99 -28.63 9.95
N ASP A 129 1.99 -29.13 9.21
CA ASP A 129 2.25 -30.57 9.07
C ASP A 129 2.72 -31.10 10.44
N GLN A 130 1.79 -31.20 11.38
CA GLN A 130 1.84 -32.20 12.45
C GLN A 130 1.18 -33.44 11.88
N ASP A 131 2.01 -34.44 11.57
CA ASP A 131 1.71 -35.87 11.42
C ASP A 131 2.71 -36.41 10.40
N ASP A 132 3.86 -36.90 10.86
CA ASP A 132 4.68 -37.96 10.23
C ASP A 132 6.14 -37.92 10.73
N GLU A 133 6.38 -38.21 12.00
CA GLU A 133 7.65 -38.85 12.38
C GLU A 133 7.41 -39.95 13.42
N LYS A 134 7.47 -41.18 12.88
CA LYS A 134 7.41 -42.55 13.42
C LYS A 134 7.58 -42.78 14.92
#